data_AF-A0A958WHL4-F1
#
_entry.id   AF-A0A958WHL4-F1
#
_cell.length_a   1.000
_cell.length_b   1.000
_cell.length_c   1.000
_cell.angle_alpha   90.00
_cell.angle_beta   90.00
_cell.angle_gamma   90.00
#
_symmetry.space_group_name_H-M   'P 1'
#
loop_
_entity.id
_entity.type
_entity.pdbx_description
1 polymer ?
#
loop_
_entity_poly.entity_id
_entity_poly.type
_entity_poly.pdbx_seq_one_letter_code
_entity_poly.pdbx_strand_id
1 'polypeptide(L)'
;MMSNRITTRVSMWALVALLLVAGAGCKSKKSAMGVTDPAAEKARMEQEAALRKQQEAEEQRKREMEEQARKEEERRKAEAPYRKLENYFAAISGTSSVAAANGSINEALTLFASKDTPVLIVISEANGQKDYDRPTTIGEYLNYLKDQKKNINKISHLEFDASGKITEVELVKNQ
;
A
#
# COMPACT_ATOMS: atom_id res chain seq x y z
N MET A 1 22.89 0.81 46.44
CA MET A 1 23.92 0.97 45.39
C MET A 1 23.32 1.80 44.27
N MET A 2 24.00 2.90 43.95
CA MET A 2 23.61 3.91 42.97
C MET A 2 23.56 3.31 41.55
N SER A 3 22.59 3.72 40.73
CA SER A 3 22.89 4.11 39.35
C SER A 3 21.78 4.96 38.77
N ASN A 4 22.20 6.13 38.31
CA ASN A 4 21.46 7.28 37.87
C ASN A 4 21.86 7.51 36.41
N ARG A 5 20.93 7.52 35.44
CA ARG A 5 21.17 8.09 34.10
C ARG A 5 19.88 8.66 33.52
N ILE A 6 19.66 9.94 33.80
CA ILE A 6 18.84 10.85 33.02
C ILE A 6 19.77 11.41 31.93
N THR A 7 19.51 11.11 30.67
CA THR A 7 20.24 11.68 29.52
C THR A 7 19.59 12.99 29.10
N THR A 8 20.22 14.08 29.51
CA THR A 8 19.90 15.46 29.15
C THR A 8 20.28 15.75 27.69
N ARG A 9 19.31 16.16 26.88
CA ARG A 9 19.54 16.82 25.58
C ARG A 9 19.88 18.28 25.85
N VAL A 10 21.15 18.66 25.74
CA VAL A 10 21.59 20.06 25.82
C VAL A 10 22.11 20.50 24.46
N SER A 11 21.26 21.26 23.78
CA SER A 11 21.55 22.51 23.06
C SER A 11 22.92 22.63 22.37
N MET A 12 23.01 22.09 21.16
CA MET A 12 24.09 22.36 20.20
C MET A 12 23.80 23.64 19.39
N TRP A 13 23.65 24.78 20.08
CA TRP A 13 23.39 26.10 19.45
C TRP A 13 24.17 27.26 20.09
N ALA A 14 25.28 26.99 20.79
CA ALA A 14 26.05 28.03 21.51
C ALA A 14 27.55 28.05 21.18
N LEU A 15 27.96 27.68 19.96
CA LEU A 15 29.38 27.63 19.57
C LEU A 15 29.71 28.35 18.25
N VAL A 16 28.84 29.27 17.78
CA VAL A 16 29.08 30.10 16.58
C VAL A 16 29.24 31.60 16.91
N ALA A 17 29.12 31.99 18.18
CA ALA A 17 29.12 33.41 18.59
C ALA A 17 30.49 33.97 19.02
N LEU A 18 31.61 33.48 18.47
CA LEU A 18 32.94 33.93 18.92
C LEU A 18 33.99 34.11 17.81
N LEU A 19 33.67 34.78 16.71
CA LEU A 19 34.68 35.16 15.68
C LEU A 19 34.34 36.49 14.98
N LEU A 20 34.23 37.60 15.71
CA LEU A 20 34.18 38.95 15.12
C LEU A 20 34.88 40.01 16.00
N VAL A 21 36.21 39.96 16.07
CA VAL A 21 37.03 41.14 16.43
C VAL A 21 38.34 41.10 15.65
N ALA A 22 38.45 41.89 14.57
CA ALA A 22 39.67 42.57 14.13
C ALA A 22 39.41 43.34 12.82
N GLY A 23 39.70 44.64 12.79
CA GLY A 23 39.78 45.39 11.53
C GLY A 23 39.54 46.90 11.68
N ALA A 24 40.62 47.66 11.77
CA ALA A 24 40.68 49.10 11.98
C ALA A 24 40.00 49.95 10.89
N GLY A 25 39.51 51.14 11.28
CA GLY A 25 39.09 52.19 10.35
C GLY A 25 40.24 53.09 9.89
N CYS A 26 40.19 53.55 8.63
CA CYS A 26 40.47 54.93 8.23
C CYS A 26 40.05 55.22 6.77
N LYS A 27 39.80 56.51 6.51
CA LYS A 27 39.02 57.16 5.43
C LYS A 27 39.69 57.22 4.04
N SER A 28 38.87 57.03 2.98
CA SER A 28 38.90 57.80 1.71
C SER A 28 37.57 57.57 0.96
N LYS A 29 36.66 58.56 0.94
CA LYS A 29 36.42 59.56 -0.12
C LYS A 29 36.08 58.98 -1.52
N LYS A 30 34.77 58.77 -1.73
CA LYS A 30 33.97 59.15 -2.91
C LYS A 30 34.38 58.59 -4.29
N SER A 31 33.67 57.55 -4.70
CA SER A 31 33.21 57.31 -6.08
C SER A 31 31.92 56.47 -5.98
N ALA A 32 30.80 57.06 -6.40
CA ALA A 32 30.00 56.59 -7.54
C ALA A 32 29.41 55.18 -7.28
N MET A 33 28.12 55.10 -6.95
CA MET A 33 27.06 54.79 -7.91
C MET A 33 27.13 53.31 -8.34
N GLY A 34 26.06 52.58 -8.03
CA GLY A 34 25.98 51.13 -8.14
C GLY A 34 26.50 50.57 -9.47
N VAL A 35 27.41 49.60 -9.34
CA VAL A 35 27.60 48.57 -10.34
C VAL A 35 27.32 47.27 -9.58
N THR A 36 26.10 46.75 -9.72
CA THR A 36 25.93 45.31 -9.53
C THR A 36 26.92 44.65 -10.48
N ASP A 37 27.90 43.91 -9.97
CA ASP A 37 28.80 43.13 -10.82
C ASP A 37 27.91 42.17 -11.62
N PRO A 38 27.78 42.35 -12.95
CA PRO A 38 26.85 41.55 -13.75
C PRO A 38 27.20 40.06 -13.71
N ALA A 39 28.45 39.69 -13.41
CA ALA A 39 28.84 38.31 -13.20
C ALA A 39 28.32 37.74 -11.88
N ALA A 40 28.34 38.53 -10.79
CA ALA A 40 27.84 38.11 -9.49
C ALA A 40 26.29 38.01 -9.46
N GLU A 41 25.60 38.90 -10.17
CA GLU A 41 24.14 38.85 -10.32
C GLU A 41 23.70 37.65 -11.17
N LYS A 42 24.41 37.38 -12.27
CA LYS A 42 24.19 36.19 -13.11
C LYS A 42 24.38 34.88 -12.32
N ALA A 43 25.45 34.77 -11.53
CA ALA A 43 25.71 33.58 -10.71
C ALA A 43 24.60 33.33 -9.66
N ARG A 44 24.04 34.40 -9.06
CA ARG A 44 22.92 34.30 -8.12
C ARG A 44 21.64 33.83 -8.81
N MET A 45 21.33 34.36 -9.99
CA MET A 45 20.18 33.93 -10.78
C MET A 45 20.29 32.46 -11.22
N GLU A 46 21.49 32.02 -11.64
CA GLU A 46 21.74 30.62 -11.99
C GLU A 46 21.60 29.68 -10.79
N GLN A 47 22.10 30.08 -9.61
CA GLN A 47 21.97 29.32 -8.38
C GLN A 47 20.51 29.23 -7.89
N GLU A 48 19.75 30.32 -7.98
CA GLU A 48 18.32 30.36 -7.67
C GLU A 48 17.51 29.49 -8.65
N ALA A 49 17.82 29.56 -9.94
CA ALA A 49 17.18 28.71 -10.95
C ALA A 49 17.49 27.22 -10.74
N ALA A 50 18.73 26.88 -10.35
CA ALA A 50 19.11 25.51 -10.02
C ALA A 50 18.38 25.00 -8.76
N LEU A 51 18.24 25.84 -7.73
CA LEU A 51 17.51 25.48 -6.51
C LEU A 51 16.01 25.28 -6.78
N ARG A 52 15.38 26.16 -7.58
CA ARG A 52 13.97 25.99 -7.99
C ARG A 52 13.74 24.68 -8.73
N LYS A 53 14.61 24.36 -9.70
CA LYS A 53 14.55 23.08 -10.41
C LYS A 53 14.71 21.87 -9.48
N GLN A 54 15.57 21.96 -8.47
CA GLN A 54 15.73 20.89 -7.48
C GLN A 54 14.48 20.73 -6.60
N GLN A 55 13.89 21.83 -6.15
CA GLN A 55 12.67 21.84 -5.35
C GLN A 55 11.48 21.28 -6.14
N GLU A 56 11.29 21.70 -7.39
CA GLU A 56 10.24 21.19 -8.27
C GLU A 56 10.42 19.68 -8.52
N ALA A 57 11.65 19.21 -8.76
CA ALA A 57 11.93 17.79 -8.97
C ALA A 57 11.75 16.94 -7.71
N GLU A 58 12.01 17.49 -6.52
CA GLU A 58 11.73 16.83 -5.24
C GLU A 58 10.22 16.76 -4.97
N GLU A 59 9.50 17.85 -5.22
CA GLU A 59 8.04 17.89 -5.05
C GLU A 59 7.34 16.92 -6.01
N GLN A 60 7.77 16.87 -7.28
CA GLN A 60 7.24 15.93 -8.25
C GLN A 60 7.47 14.47 -7.81
N ARG A 61 8.69 14.14 -7.37
CA ARG A 61 9.00 12.80 -6.83
C ARG A 61 8.12 12.46 -5.62
N LYS A 62 7.88 13.42 -4.73
CA LYS A 62 6.99 13.23 -3.58
C LYS A 62 5.55 12.93 -4.01
N ARG A 63 5.01 13.69 -4.98
CA ARG A 63 3.66 13.47 -5.53
C ARG A 63 3.52 12.10 -6.20
N GLU A 64 4.52 11.70 -6.98
CA GLU A 64 4.55 10.38 -7.63
C GLU A 64 4.60 9.24 -6.61
N MET A 65 5.42 9.35 -5.57
CA MET A 65 5.48 8.36 -4.48
C MET A 65 4.17 8.27 -3.71
N GLU A 66 3.53 9.40 -3.41
CA GLU A 66 2.23 9.42 -2.73
C GLU A 66 1.12 8.79 -3.58
N GLU A 67 1.10 9.07 -4.88
CA GLU A 67 0.16 8.45 -5.80
C GLU A 67 0.38 6.93 -5.93
N GLN A 68 1.64 6.49 -6.00
CA GLN A 68 1.98 5.06 -6.01
C GLN A 68 1.56 4.38 -4.69
N ALA A 69 1.82 5.02 -3.55
CA ALA A 69 1.41 4.50 -2.25
C ALA A 69 -0.12 4.37 -2.15
N ARG A 70 -0.87 5.37 -2.65
CA ARG A 70 -2.34 5.32 -2.68
C ARG A 70 -2.85 4.20 -3.58
N LYS A 71 -2.32 4.07 -4.79
CA LYS A 71 -2.67 2.98 -5.72
C LYS A 71 -2.37 1.61 -5.14
N GLU A 72 -1.24 1.45 -4.47
CA GLU A 72 -0.88 0.19 -3.83
C GLU A 72 -1.78 -0.12 -2.63
N GLU A 73 -2.15 0.87 -1.83
CA GLU A 73 -3.11 0.69 -0.74
C GLU A 73 -4.50 0.29 -1.26
N GLU A 74 -4.98 0.94 -2.33
CA GLU A 74 -6.24 0.60 -3.01
C GLU A 74 -6.22 -0.84 -3.53
N ARG A 75 -5.13 -1.24 -4.21
CA ARG A 75 -4.94 -2.63 -4.66
C ARG A 75 -4.94 -3.62 -3.49
N ARG A 76 -4.20 -3.33 -2.42
CA ARG A 76 -4.17 -4.18 -1.23
C ARG A 76 -5.54 -4.33 -0.58
N LYS A 77 -6.34 -3.27 -0.54
CA LYS A 77 -7.73 -3.32 -0.04
C LYS A 77 -8.62 -4.15 -0.97
N ALA A 78 -8.49 -3.99 -2.28
CA ALA A 78 -9.25 -4.76 -3.27
C ALA A 78 -8.92 -6.27 -3.22
N GLU A 79 -7.66 -6.64 -2.96
CA GLU A 79 -7.22 -8.03 -2.87
C GLU A 79 -7.47 -8.67 -1.49
N ALA A 80 -7.77 -7.88 -0.45
CA ALA A 80 -7.93 -8.40 0.91
C ALA A 80 -9.07 -9.44 1.05
N PRO A 81 -10.27 -9.26 0.45
CA PRO A 81 -11.33 -10.27 0.49
C PRO A 81 -10.92 -11.59 -0.18
N TYR A 82 -10.23 -11.52 -1.32
CA TYR A 82 -9.72 -12.69 -2.05
C TYR A 82 -8.78 -13.52 -1.18
N ARG A 83 -7.77 -12.86 -0.59
CA ARG A 83 -6.82 -13.53 0.31
C ARG A 83 -7.50 -14.13 1.53
N LYS A 84 -8.47 -13.42 2.10
CA LYS A 84 -9.22 -13.90 3.26
C LYS A 84 -10.01 -15.16 2.93
N LEU A 85 -10.71 -15.18 1.79
CA LEU A 85 -11.49 -16.32 1.36
C LEU A 85 -10.61 -17.52 0.96
N GLU A 86 -9.49 -17.29 0.27
CA GLU A 86 -8.50 -18.35 -0.02
C GLU A 86 -7.96 -18.99 1.25
N ASN A 87 -7.67 -18.19 2.29
CA ASN A 87 -7.24 -18.72 3.58
C ASN A 87 -8.29 -19.64 4.21
N TYR A 88 -9.58 -19.32 4.09
CA TYR A 88 -10.66 -20.19 4.54
C TYR A 88 -10.73 -21.48 3.71
N PHE A 89 -10.63 -21.39 2.38
CA PHE A 89 -10.59 -22.59 1.53
C PHE A 89 -9.44 -23.52 1.91
N ALA A 90 -8.25 -22.97 2.17
CA ALA A 90 -7.09 -23.72 2.63
C ALA A 90 -7.30 -24.33 4.03
N ALA A 91 -7.86 -23.58 4.98
CA ALA A 91 -8.13 -24.06 6.33
C ALA A 91 -9.16 -25.21 6.35
N ILE A 92 -10.21 -25.10 5.54
CA ILE A 92 -11.29 -26.10 5.45
C ILE A 92 -10.79 -27.39 4.79
N SER A 93 -10.03 -27.27 3.70
CA SER A 93 -9.53 -28.44 2.96
C SER A 93 -8.31 -29.09 3.60
N GLY A 94 -7.47 -28.32 4.30
CA GLY A 94 -6.20 -28.81 4.88
C GLY A 94 -6.30 -29.45 6.26
N THR A 95 -7.43 -29.30 6.97
CA THR A 95 -7.57 -29.82 8.33
C THR A 95 -7.96 -31.29 8.39
N SER A 96 -7.42 -32.02 9.37
CA SER A 96 -7.82 -33.41 9.65
C SER A 96 -9.03 -33.52 10.57
N SER A 97 -9.48 -32.40 11.17
CA SER A 97 -10.60 -32.35 12.13
C SER A 97 -11.86 -31.80 11.48
N VAL A 98 -12.92 -32.63 11.48
CA VAL A 98 -14.25 -32.23 11.00
C VAL A 98 -14.80 -31.04 11.79
N ALA A 99 -14.56 -31.01 13.11
CA ALA A 99 -15.01 -29.91 13.96
C ALA A 99 -14.30 -28.59 13.58
N ALA A 100 -12.99 -28.63 13.34
CA ALA A 100 -12.23 -27.46 12.90
C ALA A 100 -12.70 -26.96 11.52
N ALA A 101 -12.91 -27.89 10.56
CA ALA A 101 -13.44 -27.55 9.24
C ALA A 101 -14.79 -26.85 9.34
N ASN A 102 -15.73 -27.41 10.12
CA ASN A 102 -17.05 -26.82 10.32
C ASN A 102 -16.97 -25.41 10.97
N GLY A 103 -16.02 -25.20 11.89
CA GLY A 103 -15.74 -23.87 12.44
C GLY A 103 -15.33 -22.88 11.34
N SER A 104 -14.35 -23.24 10.51
CA SER A 104 -13.90 -22.42 9.39
C SER A 104 -15.00 -22.19 8.34
N ILE A 105 -15.88 -23.17 8.08
CA ILE A 105 -17.05 -23.00 7.20
C ILE A 105 -17.96 -21.92 7.75
N ASN A 106 -18.32 -21.99 9.03
CA ASN A 106 -19.22 -21.02 9.65
C ASN A 106 -18.64 -19.60 9.62
N GLU A 107 -17.34 -19.46 9.86
CA GLU A 107 -16.66 -18.17 9.74
C GLU A 107 -16.62 -17.66 8.29
N ALA A 108 -16.29 -18.52 7.34
CA ALA A 108 -16.25 -18.16 5.93
C ALA A 108 -17.63 -17.69 5.43
N LEU A 109 -18.71 -18.36 5.84
CA LEU A 109 -20.09 -18.00 5.49
C LEU A 109 -20.46 -16.57 5.92
N THR A 110 -19.81 -16.00 6.94
CA THR A 110 -20.04 -14.61 7.35
C THR A 110 -19.57 -13.58 6.32
N LEU A 111 -18.73 -13.96 5.35
CA LEU A 111 -18.27 -13.09 4.27
C LEU A 111 -19.33 -12.91 3.17
N PHE A 112 -20.31 -13.81 3.12
CA PHE A 112 -21.29 -13.89 2.04
C PHE A 112 -22.60 -13.21 2.44
N ALA A 113 -23.36 -12.78 1.44
CA ALA A 113 -24.70 -12.25 1.64
C ALA A 113 -25.66 -13.35 2.12
N SER A 114 -25.44 -14.58 1.65
CA SER A 114 -26.20 -15.77 2.05
C SER A 114 -25.36 -17.05 1.85
N LYS A 115 -25.71 -18.13 2.56
CA LYS A 115 -25.19 -19.48 2.29
C LYS A 115 -25.54 -20.00 0.89
N ASP A 116 -26.58 -19.42 0.28
CA ASP A 116 -27.07 -19.76 -1.06
C ASP A 116 -26.42 -18.89 -2.15
N THR A 117 -25.40 -18.11 -1.80
CA THR A 117 -24.61 -17.31 -2.77
C THR A 117 -24.09 -18.22 -3.90
N PRO A 118 -24.35 -17.89 -5.18
CA PRO A 118 -23.92 -18.69 -6.31
C PRO A 118 -22.39 -18.83 -6.39
N VAL A 119 -21.96 -20.02 -6.77
CA VAL A 119 -20.58 -20.35 -7.10
C VAL A 119 -20.55 -20.90 -8.53
N LEU A 120 -19.76 -20.25 -9.38
CA LEU A 120 -19.59 -20.59 -10.78
C LEU A 120 -18.17 -21.14 -10.98
N ILE A 121 -18.05 -22.38 -11.44
CA ILE A 121 -16.74 -23.01 -11.70
C ILE A 121 -16.49 -23.03 -13.19
N VAL A 122 -15.52 -22.25 -13.66
CA VAL A 122 -15.13 -22.20 -15.07
C VAL A 122 -14.41 -23.50 -15.44
N ILE A 123 -14.94 -24.20 -16.45
CA ILE A 123 -14.39 -25.47 -16.98
C ILE A 123 -13.58 -25.27 -18.26
N SER A 124 -13.96 -24.30 -19.09
CA SER A 124 -13.24 -23.91 -20.30
C SER A 124 -13.46 -22.44 -20.60
N GLU A 125 -12.51 -21.84 -21.31
CA GLU A 125 -12.65 -20.51 -21.87
C GLU A 125 -12.15 -20.54 -23.32
N ALA A 126 -12.99 -20.12 -24.27
CA ALA A 126 -12.65 -20.04 -25.68
C ALA A 126 -13.22 -18.76 -26.29
N ASN A 127 -12.39 -18.00 -27.02
CA ASN A 127 -12.78 -16.74 -27.65
C ASN A 127 -13.45 -15.74 -26.69
N GLY A 128 -13.03 -15.72 -25.41
CA GLY A 128 -13.60 -14.87 -24.36
C GLY A 128 -14.97 -15.31 -23.84
N GLN A 129 -15.49 -16.46 -24.28
CA GLN A 129 -16.68 -17.10 -23.71
C GLN A 129 -16.25 -18.15 -22.69
N LYS A 130 -16.80 -18.05 -21.48
CA LYS A 130 -16.55 -19.00 -20.39
C LYS A 130 -17.67 -20.03 -20.34
N ASP A 131 -17.28 -21.30 -20.28
CA ASP A 131 -18.18 -22.39 -19.95
C ASP A 131 -18.06 -22.67 -18.46
N TYR A 132 -19.20 -22.83 -17.82
CA TYR A 132 -19.29 -23.10 -16.39
C TYR A 132 -19.79 -24.53 -16.17
N ASP A 133 -19.30 -25.17 -15.11
CA ASP A 133 -19.90 -26.39 -14.59
C ASP A 133 -21.32 -26.10 -14.04
N ARG A 134 -22.01 -27.14 -13.60
CA ARG A 134 -23.30 -27.03 -12.94
C ARG A 134 -23.21 -25.99 -11.80
N PRO A 135 -24.10 -24.98 -11.77
CA PRO A 135 -24.14 -24.03 -10.68
C PRO A 135 -24.31 -24.72 -9.33
N THR A 136 -23.61 -24.23 -8.32
CA THR A 136 -23.72 -24.66 -6.92
C THR A 136 -23.76 -23.44 -6.01
N THR A 137 -23.94 -23.65 -4.71
CA THR A 137 -23.92 -22.58 -3.71
C THR A 137 -22.63 -22.60 -2.91
N ILE A 138 -22.29 -21.48 -2.27
CA ILE A 138 -21.12 -21.41 -1.40
C ILE A 138 -21.22 -22.40 -0.23
N GLY A 139 -22.41 -22.61 0.34
CA GLY A 139 -22.61 -23.59 1.40
C GLY A 139 -22.26 -25.01 0.96
N GLU A 140 -22.70 -25.42 -0.22
CA GLU A 140 -22.38 -26.72 -0.80
C GLU A 140 -20.89 -26.83 -1.16
N TYR A 141 -20.34 -25.80 -1.79
CA TYR A 141 -18.93 -25.78 -2.20
C TYR A 141 -17.96 -25.87 -1.02
N LEU A 142 -18.24 -25.15 0.08
CA LEU A 142 -17.41 -25.21 1.28
C LEU A 142 -17.46 -26.60 1.94
N ASN A 143 -18.62 -27.26 1.93
CA ASN A 143 -18.73 -28.64 2.40
C ASN A 143 -18.00 -29.62 1.47
N TYR A 144 -18.08 -29.40 0.15
CA TYR A 144 -17.30 -30.16 -0.81
C TYR A 144 -15.79 -30.06 -0.53
N LEU A 145 -15.26 -28.86 -0.26
CA LEU A 145 -13.84 -28.70 0.11
C LEU A 145 -13.44 -29.50 1.35
N LYS A 146 -14.31 -29.51 2.38
CA LYS A 146 -14.11 -30.30 3.61
C LYS A 146 -14.05 -31.80 3.28
N ASP A 147 -14.97 -32.28 2.45
CA ASP A 147 -15.09 -33.70 2.15
C ASP A 147 -13.96 -34.19 1.24
N GLN A 148 -13.54 -33.37 0.27
CA GLN A 148 -12.43 -33.68 -0.63
C GLN A 148 -11.05 -33.53 0.02
N LYS A 149 -10.95 -32.74 1.09
CA LYS A 149 -9.67 -32.41 1.75
C LYS A 149 -8.60 -31.87 0.79
N LYS A 150 -9.04 -31.21 -0.28
CA LYS A 150 -8.18 -30.61 -1.30
C LYS A 150 -8.86 -29.40 -1.90
N ASN A 151 -8.13 -28.29 -2.01
CA ASN A 151 -8.57 -27.14 -2.79
C ASN A 151 -8.14 -27.28 -4.26
N ILE A 152 -9.05 -27.72 -5.11
CA ILE A 152 -8.79 -27.93 -6.54
C ILE A 152 -9.08 -26.72 -7.42
N ASN A 153 -9.66 -25.65 -6.86
CA ASN A 153 -9.97 -24.43 -7.57
C ASN A 153 -9.31 -23.23 -6.88
N LYS A 154 -9.24 -22.11 -7.59
CA LYS A 154 -8.83 -20.81 -7.07
C LYS A 154 -9.89 -19.78 -7.43
N ILE A 155 -9.96 -18.72 -6.63
CA ILE A 155 -10.88 -17.60 -6.88
C ILE A 155 -10.39 -16.81 -8.10
N SER A 156 -11.28 -16.66 -9.08
CA SER A 156 -11.10 -15.82 -10.27
C SER A 156 -11.71 -14.44 -10.07
N HIS A 157 -12.96 -14.41 -9.58
CA HIS A 157 -13.72 -13.18 -9.41
C HIS A 157 -14.65 -13.26 -8.21
N LEU A 158 -14.95 -12.10 -7.61
CA LEU A 158 -15.92 -11.92 -6.54
C LEU A 158 -16.79 -10.70 -6.85
N GLU A 159 -18.10 -10.88 -6.78
CA GLU A 159 -19.06 -9.78 -6.80
C GLU A 159 -19.53 -9.43 -5.39
N PHE A 160 -19.76 -8.15 -5.12
CA PHE A 160 -20.09 -7.65 -3.79
C PHE A 160 -21.38 -6.83 -3.79
N ASP A 161 -22.15 -6.93 -2.71
CA ASP A 161 -23.25 -6.01 -2.45
C ASP A 161 -22.76 -4.66 -1.89
N ALA A 162 -23.69 -3.73 -1.68
CA ALA A 162 -23.39 -2.40 -1.15
C ALA A 162 -22.84 -2.42 0.30
N SER A 163 -22.99 -3.52 1.02
CA SER A 163 -22.45 -3.73 2.37
C SER A 163 -21.09 -4.42 2.38
N GLY A 164 -20.55 -4.76 1.19
CA GLY A 164 -19.28 -5.46 1.03
C GLY A 164 -19.36 -6.96 1.28
N LYS A 165 -20.56 -7.55 1.27
CA LYS A 165 -20.74 -9.01 1.32
C LYS A 165 -20.64 -9.61 -0.07
N ILE A 166 -20.07 -10.80 -0.15
CA ILE A 166 -19.92 -11.52 -1.43
C ILE A 166 -21.29 -12.03 -1.88
N THR A 167 -21.65 -11.76 -3.13
CA THR A 167 -22.92 -12.12 -3.77
C THR A 167 -22.76 -13.12 -4.92
N GLU A 168 -21.56 -13.31 -5.43
CA GLU A 168 -21.19 -14.36 -6.38
C GLU A 168 -19.70 -14.68 -6.26
N VAL A 169 -19.33 -15.94 -6.50
CA VAL A 169 -17.93 -16.37 -6.60
C VAL A 169 -17.70 -17.06 -7.93
N GLU A 170 -16.76 -16.56 -8.70
CA GLU A 170 -16.22 -17.28 -9.85
C GLU A 170 -14.93 -18.00 -9.45
N LEU A 171 -14.86 -19.29 -9.77
CA LEU A 171 -13.73 -20.16 -9.53
C LEU A 171 -13.17 -20.68 -10.84
N VAL A 172 -11.87 -20.91 -10.89
CA VAL A 172 -11.19 -21.60 -11.99
C VAL A 172 -10.37 -22.75 -11.42
N LYS A 173 -10.18 -23.81 -12.19
CA LYS A 173 -9.38 -24.95 -11.77
C LYS A 173 -7.93 -24.53 -11.45
N ASN A 174 -7.39 -25.00 -10.33
CA ASN A 174 -5.95 -24.90 -10.07
C ASN A 174 -5.23 -25.79 -11.07
N GLN A 175 -4.33 -25.20 -11.85
CA GLN A 175 -3.47 -25.92 -12.79
C GLN A 175 -2.37 -26.68 -12.05
#